data_AF-A0A109KR33-F1
#
_entry.id   AF-A0A109KR33-F1
#
_cell.length_a   1.000
_cell.length_b   1.000
_cell.length_c   1.000
_cell.angle_alpha   90.00
_cell.angle_beta   90.00
_cell.angle_gamma   90.00
#
_symmetry.space_group_name_H-M   'P 1'
#
loop_
_entity.id
_entity.type
_entity.pdbx_description
1 polymer ?
#
loop_
_entity_poly.entity_id
_entity_poly.type
_entity_poly.pdbx_seq_one_letter_code
_entity_poly.pdbx_strand_id
1 'polypeptide(L)'
;MTTLNKPANEKAQAAANTNYNEILGLGFKIEIRSQSNGKSRAYLTDNKNERIMENGVPISIDFYDNKGQSVNPVRSREGSHLDYGLKLLLEKAKKAKLTETPEPKSKKVKFKM
;
A
#
# COMPACT_ATOMS: atom_id res chain seq x y z
N MET A 1 -17.43 30.42 38.75
CA MET A 1 -16.71 29.16 38.44
C MET A 1 -16.62 29.04 36.93
N THR A 2 -15.43 29.18 36.38
CA THR A 2 -15.21 29.16 34.93
C THR A 2 -15.10 27.71 34.46
N THR A 3 -16.10 27.23 33.74
CA THR A 3 -16.08 25.92 33.09
C THR A 3 -15.02 25.93 31.99
N LEU A 4 -13.92 25.21 32.22
CA LEU A 4 -12.92 24.90 31.20
C LEU A 4 -13.55 23.96 30.17
N ASN A 5 -13.86 24.49 28.99
CA ASN A 5 -14.13 23.70 27.81
C ASN A 5 -12.87 22.90 27.47
N LYS A 6 -12.84 21.61 27.84
CA LYS A 6 -11.89 20.66 27.27
C LYS A 6 -12.16 20.58 25.75
N PRO A 7 -11.15 20.70 24.87
CA PRO A 7 -11.35 20.43 23.46
C PRO A 7 -11.63 18.94 23.27
N ALA A 8 -12.91 18.58 23.14
CA ALA A 8 -13.34 17.26 22.71
C ALA A 8 -13.07 17.12 21.21
N ASN A 9 -11.88 16.67 20.81
CA ASN A 9 -11.70 15.75 19.68
C ASN A 9 -10.22 15.35 19.51
N GLU A 10 -9.65 14.61 20.46
CA GLU A 10 -8.73 13.55 20.04
C GLU A 10 -9.59 12.55 19.26
N LYS A 11 -9.73 12.78 17.94
CA LYS A 11 -10.24 11.77 17.02
C LYS A 11 -9.36 10.55 17.27
N ALA A 12 -9.89 9.57 18.01
CA ALA A 12 -9.31 8.25 18.14
C ALA A 12 -8.90 7.84 16.72
N GLN A 13 -7.60 7.86 16.46
CA GLN A 13 -7.05 7.41 15.18
C GLN A 13 -7.41 5.94 15.14
N ALA A 14 -8.51 5.64 14.44
CA ALA A 14 -9.00 4.28 14.27
C ALA A 14 -7.80 3.45 13.87
N ALA A 15 -7.48 2.41 14.66
CA ALA A 15 -6.30 1.60 14.49
C ALA A 15 -6.17 1.25 12.99
N ALA A 16 -5.10 1.75 12.38
CA ALA A 16 -4.92 1.59 10.95
C ALA A 16 -4.77 0.10 10.64
N ASN A 17 -5.34 -0.34 9.51
CA ASN A 17 -5.28 -1.73 9.07
C ASN A 17 -3.83 -2.25 9.10
N THR A 18 -3.61 -3.43 9.69
CA THR A 18 -2.26 -3.99 9.87
C THR A 18 -1.53 -4.20 8.55
N ASN A 19 -2.23 -4.72 7.53
CA ASN A 19 -1.64 -4.93 6.20
C ASN A 19 -1.22 -3.60 5.56
N TYR A 20 -2.03 -2.55 5.72
CA TYR A 20 -1.68 -1.21 5.26
C TYR A 20 -0.41 -0.68 5.95
N ASN A 21 -0.31 -0.80 7.27
CA ASN A 21 0.86 -0.36 8.03
C ASN A 21 2.12 -1.14 7.66
N GLU A 22 2.01 -2.45 7.42
CA GLU A 22 3.13 -3.25 6.95
C GLU A 22 3.62 -2.77 5.56
N ILE A 23 2.71 -2.49 4.62
CA ILE A 23 3.09 -1.94 3.30
C ILE A 23 3.84 -0.62 3.44
N LEU A 24 3.36 0.29 4.31
CA LEU A 24 4.06 1.54 4.63
C LEU A 24 5.44 1.29 5.26
N GLY A 25 5.53 0.35 6.21
CA GLY A 25 6.78 -0.04 6.86
C GLY A 25 7.81 -0.66 5.91
N LEU A 26 7.36 -1.21 4.78
CA LEU A 26 8.25 -1.67 3.72
C LEU A 26 8.84 -0.52 2.88
N GLY A 27 8.28 0.69 2.97
CA GLY A 27 8.66 1.87 2.19
C GLY A 27 7.76 2.15 0.98
N PHE A 28 6.64 1.43 0.85
CA PHE A 28 5.69 1.58 -0.24
C PHE A 28 4.43 2.34 0.20
N LYS A 29 3.70 2.87 -0.77
CA LYS A 29 2.39 3.50 -0.61
C LYS A 29 1.36 2.77 -1.46
N ILE A 30 0.08 3.05 -1.21
CA ILE A 30 -1.04 2.43 -1.92
C ILE A 30 -1.84 3.52 -2.62
N GLU A 31 -1.95 3.41 -3.94
CA GLU A 31 -2.86 4.22 -4.75
C GLU A 31 -4.11 3.39 -5.05
N ILE A 32 -5.30 3.86 -4.66
CA ILE A 32 -6.56 3.21 -5.02
C ILE A 32 -7.21 4.00 -6.14
N ARG A 33 -7.59 3.32 -7.22
CA ARG A 33 -8.41 3.88 -8.29
C ARG A 33 -9.70 3.11 -8.46
N SER A 34 -10.81 3.84 -8.45
CA SER A 34 -12.10 3.29 -8.82
C SER A 34 -12.12 2.85 -10.28
N GLN A 35 -12.76 1.71 -10.51
CA GLN A 35 -13.08 1.18 -11.82
C GLN A 35 -14.60 1.16 -12.02
N SER A 36 -15.04 0.73 -13.19
CA SER A 36 -16.45 0.48 -13.47
C SER A 36 -17.01 -0.70 -12.65
N ASN A 37 -18.32 -0.71 -12.44
CA ASN A 37 -19.08 -1.85 -11.90
C ASN A 37 -18.76 -2.22 -10.43
N GLY A 38 -18.49 -1.24 -9.57
CA GLY A 38 -18.25 -1.48 -8.13
C GLY A 38 -16.94 -2.22 -7.86
N LYS A 39 -15.96 -2.05 -8.75
CA LYS A 39 -14.60 -2.56 -8.58
C LYS A 39 -13.67 -1.38 -8.39
N SER A 40 -12.66 -1.60 -7.58
CA SER A 40 -11.52 -0.70 -7.42
C SER A 40 -10.25 -1.50 -7.58
N ARG A 41 -9.17 -0.81 -7.97
CA ARG A 41 -7.84 -1.39 -8.08
C ARG A 41 -6.90 -0.68 -7.12
N ALA A 42 -6.24 -1.46 -6.27
CA ALA A 42 -5.15 -0.98 -5.43
C ALA A 42 -3.82 -1.22 -6.16
N TYR A 43 -3.05 -0.16 -6.34
CA TYR A 43 -1.70 -0.18 -6.92
C TYR A 43 -0.67 0.00 -5.81
N LEU A 44 0.43 -0.75 -5.92
CA LEU A 44 1.62 -0.50 -5.11
C LEU A 44 2.41 0.65 -5.73
N THR A 45 2.78 1.63 -4.92
CA THR A 45 3.55 2.80 -5.34
C THR A 45 4.74 3.02 -4.43
N ASP A 46 5.75 3.74 -4.90
CA ASP A 46 6.88 4.18 -4.08
C ASP A 46 6.52 5.45 -3.29
N ASN A 47 7.50 6.02 -2.58
CA ASN A 47 7.30 7.25 -1.83
C ASN A 47 7.05 8.50 -2.71
N LYS A 48 7.40 8.44 -3.99
CA LYS A 48 7.17 9.50 -4.99
C LYS A 48 5.82 9.33 -5.71
N ASN A 49 5.03 8.33 -5.33
CA ASN A 49 3.77 7.93 -5.97
C ASN A 49 3.94 7.35 -7.39
N GLU A 50 5.13 6.83 -7.71
CA GLU A 50 5.40 6.07 -8.91
C GLU A 50 4.98 4.61 -8.70
N ARG A 51 4.33 3.99 -9.68
CA ARG A 51 3.87 2.60 -9.55
C ARG A 51 5.03 1.64 -9.60
N ILE A 52 5.08 0.72 -8.65
CA ILE A 52 6.06 -0.36 -8.65
C ILE A 52 5.70 -1.33 -9.77
N MET A 53 6.68 -1.63 -10.63
CA MET A 53 6.52 -2.50 -11.79
C MET A 53 7.14 -3.86 -11.50
N GLU A 54 6.42 -4.94 -11.81
CA GLU A 54 6.91 -6.31 -11.78
C GLU A 54 6.80 -6.86 -13.20
N ASN A 55 7.92 -7.26 -13.81
CA ASN A 55 7.97 -7.77 -15.19
C ASN A 55 7.30 -6.85 -16.24
N GLY A 56 7.42 -5.52 -16.07
CA GLY A 56 6.80 -4.54 -16.97
C GLY A 56 5.31 -4.28 -16.74
N VAL A 57 4.71 -4.86 -15.70
CA VAL A 57 3.30 -4.65 -15.32
C VAL A 57 3.20 -4.01 -13.93
N PRO A 58 2.34 -3.01 -13.70
CA PRO A 58 2.17 -2.43 -12.38
C PRO A 58 1.64 -3.45 -11.37
N ILE A 59 2.31 -3.56 -10.23
CA ILE A 59 1.85 -4.39 -9.11
C ILE A 59 0.51 -3.82 -8.62
N SER A 60 -0.54 -4.60 -8.83
CA SER A 60 -1.89 -4.21 -8.44
C SER A 60 -2.77 -5.41 -8.08
N ILE A 61 -3.85 -5.12 -7.35
CA ILE A 61 -4.90 -6.05 -6.96
C ILE A 61 -6.27 -5.39 -7.15
N ASP A 62 -7.16 -6.10 -7.83
CA ASP A 62 -8.57 -5.72 -7.94
C ASP A 62 -9.35 -6.18 -6.72
N PHE A 63 -10.25 -5.34 -6.24
CA PHE A 63 -11.17 -5.66 -5.16
C PHE A 63 -12.55 -5.04 -5.42
N TYR A 64 -13.59 -5.62 -4.84
CA TYR A 64 -14.93 -5.04 -4.91
C TYR A 64 -15.07 -3.95 -3.86
N ASP A 65 -15.29 -2.71 -4.33
CA ASP A 65 -15.77 -1.64 -3.46
C ASP A 65 -17.30 -1.67 -3.47
N ASN A 66 -17.95 -1.59 -2.32
CA ASN A 66 -19.41 -1.61 -2.28
C ASN A 66 -19.95 -0.27 -2.83
N LYS A 67 -19.99 -0.12 -4.16
CA LYS A 67 -20.36 1.12 -4.87
C LYS A 67 -19.53 2.34 -4.41
N GLY A 68 -18.22 2.19 -4.29
CA GLY A 68 -17.31 3.26 -3.87
C GLY A 68 -17.27 3.56 -2.36
N GLN A 69 -17.97 2.81 -1.51
CA GLN A 69 -17.98 3.07 -0.06
C GLN A 69 -16.78 2.47 0.71
N SER A 70 -16.08 1.48 0.14
CA SER A 70 -14.92 0.83 0.79
C SER A 70 -13.62 1.14 0.06
N VAL A 71 -13.17 2.39 0.14
CA VAL A 71 -11.98 2.87 -0.57
C VAL A 71 -10.86 3.36 0.34
N ASN A 72 -11.01 3.29 1.66
CA ASN A 72 -9.98 3.77 2.58
C ASN A 72 -9.14 2.59 3.11
N PRO A 73 -7.89 2.39 2.62
CA PRO A 73 -7.06 1.27 3.03
C PRO A 73 -6.59 1.41 4.49
N VAL A 74 -6.53 2.63 5.02
CA VAL A 74 -6.18 2.91 6.42
C VAL A 74 -7.26 2.37 7.36
N ARG A 75 -8.53 2.56 7.00
CA ARG A 75 -9.70 2.23 7.86
C ARG A 75 -10.42 0.96 7.44
N SER A 76 -9.81 0.19 6.53
CA SER A 76 -10.36 -1.07 6.04
C SER A 76 -10.49 -2.07 7.20
N ARG A 77 -11.70 -2.58 7.43
CA ARG A 77 -11.95 -3.59 8.46
C ARG A 77 -11.38 -4.93 8.03
N GLU A 78 -10.88 -5.68 9.01
CA GLU A 78 -10.42 -7.07 8.83
C GLU A 78 -11.52 -7.92 8.17
N GLY A 79 -11.13 -8.73 7.18
CA GLY A 79 -12.06 -9.60 6.45
C GLY A 79 -12.88 -8.90 5.35
N SER A 80 -12.69 -7.61 5.12
CA SER A 80 -13.28 -6.92 3.96
C SER A 80 -12.55 -7.25 2.66
N HIS A 81 -13.21 -7.01 1.51
CA HIS A 81 -12.57 -7.20 0.20
C HIS A 81 -11.29 -6.39 0.04
N LEU A 82 -11.27 -5.16 0.59
CA LEU A 82 -10.10 -4.31 0.56
C LEU A 82 -9.00 -4.87 1.46
N ASP A 83 -9.32 -5.34 2.67
CA ASP A 83 -8.33 -5.98 3.55
C ASP A 83 -7.68 -7.23 2.92
N TYR A 84 -8.49 -8.09 2.30
CA TYR A 84 -7.98 -9.23 1.53
C TYR A 84 -7.09 -8.76 0.37
N GLY A 85 -7.50 -7.72 -0.34
CA GLY A 85 -6.71 -7.10 -1.40
C GLY A 85 -5.38 -6.54 -0.90
N LEU A 86 -5.36 -5.91 0.27
CA LEU A 86 -4.16 -5.38 0.93
C LEU A 86 -3.22 -6.51 1.37
N LYS A 87 -3.74 -7.62 1.88
CA LYS A 87 -2.93 -8.80 2.21
C LYS A 87 -2.20 -9.35 0.98
N LEU A 88 -2.90 -9.51 -0.14
CA LEU A 88 -2.28 -9.96 -1.39
C LEU A 88 -1.28 -8.92 -1.93
N LEU A 89 -1.60 -7.63 -1.82
CA LEU A 89 -0.70 -6.57 -2.24
C LEU A 89 0.58 -6.53 -1.39
N LEU A 90 0.47 -6.79 -0.09
CA LEU A 90 1.60 -6.90 0.84
C LEU A 90 2.51 -8.07 0.48
N GLU A 91 1.96 -9.23 0.13
CA GLU A 91 2.77 -10.37 -0.34
C GLU A 91 3.56 -10.02 -1.60
N LYS A 92 2.94 -9.30 -2.55
CA LYS A 92 3.64 -8.78 -3.74
C LYS A 92 4.68 -7.73 -3.36
N ALA A 93 4.38 -6.84 -2.43
CA ALA A 93 5.32 -5.82 -1.95
C ALA A 93 6.55 -6.43 -1.27
N LYS A 94 6.36 -7.48 -0.47
CA LYS A 94 7.46 -8.25 0.14
C LYS A 94 8.37 -8.87 -0.93
N LYS A 95 7.79 -9.44 -2.00
CA LYS A 95 8.55 -9.96 -3.15
C LYS A 95 9.29 -8.86 -3.90
N ALA A 96 8.62 -7.72 -4.16
CA ALA A 96 9.20 -6.57 -4.84
C ALA A 96 10.41 -6.01 -4.07
N LYS A 97 10.31 -5.88 -2.74
CA LYS A 97 11.43 -5.44 -1.90
C LYS A 97 12.63 -6.38 -1.95
N LEU A 98 12.39 -7.69 -2.03
CA LEU A 98 13.46 -8.68 -2.18
C LEU A 98 14.16 -8.53 -3.54
N THR A 99 13.42 -8.22 -4.60
CA THR A 99 13.97 -8.00 -5.95
C THR A 99 14.63 -6.62 -6.14
N GLU A 100 14.27 -5.61 -5.35
CA GLU A 100 14.93 -4.30 -5.32
C GLU A 100 16.24 -4.30 -4.50
N THR A 101 16.60 -5.42 -3.87
CA THR A 101 17.99 -5.62 -3.44
C THR A 101 18.83 -5.50 -4.71
N PRO A 102 19.69 -4.48 -4.85
CA PRO A 102 20.49 -4.37 -6.04
C PRO A 102 21.31 -5.65 -6.12
N GLU A 103 21.15 -6.40 -7.22
CA GLU A 103 22.23 -7.27 -7.65
C GLU A 103 23.49 -6.39 -7.59
N PRO A 104 24.53 -6.79 -6.84
CA PRO A 104 25.78 -6.05 -6.90
C PRO A 104 26.16 -6.07 -8.37
N LYS A 105 26.05 -4.91 -9.05
CA LYS A 105 26.48 -4.74 -10.44
C LYS A 105 27.87 -5.32 -10.48
N SER A 106 27.99 -6.52 -11.06
CA SER A 106 29.25 -7.23 -11.16
C SER A 106 30.16 -6.29 -11.93
N LYS A 107 31.06 -5.62 -11.22
CA LYS A 107 32.09 -4.78 -11.81
C LYS A 107 32.82 -5.72 -12.75
N LYS A 108 32.59 -5.59 -14.06
CA LYS A 108 33.51 -6.11 -15.07
C LYS A 108 34.85 -5.43 -14.80
N VAL A 109 35.69 -6.06 -13.99
CA VAL A 109 37.09 -5.70 -13.85
C VAL A 109 37.69 -5.99 -15.22
N LYS A 110 37.96 -4.93 -15.99
CA LYS A 110 38.84 -5.02 -17.15
C LYS A 110 40.22 -5.39 -16.61
N PHE A 111 40.55 -6.67 -16.62
CA PHE A 111 41.94 -7.09 -16.54
C PHE A 111 42.62 -6.67 -17.84
N LYS A 112 43.59 -5.77 -17.72
CA LYS A 112 44.51 -5.41 -18.78
C LYS A 112 45.88 -5.89 -18.31
N MET A 113 46.35 -7.01 -18.87
CA MET A 113 47.76 -7.38 -18.99
C MET A 113 47.92 -8.02 -20.36
#